data_AF-A0A839K1S4-F1
#
_entry.id   AF-A0A839K1S4-F1
#
_cell.length_a   1.000
_cell.length_b   1.000
_cell.length_c   1.000
_cell.angle_alpha   90.00
_cell.angle_beta   90.00
_cell.angle_gamma   90.00
#
_symmetry.space_group_name_H-M   'P 1'
#
loop_
_entity.id
_entity.type
_entity.pdbx_description
1 polymer ?
#
loop_
_entity_poly.entity_id
_entity_poly.type
_entity_poly.pdbx_seq_one_letter_code
_entity_poly.pdbx_strand_id
1 'polypeptide(L)'
;MIIDTSLEGFKLRFAEEKDVPLILELIKELADYEKMLDEVVATEEDIYESLFERKVAEVVIGEYQNKPVGYIIFFHNFSTFLGRPGIYLEDLYVKPEMRGKGMGKIMLSFLAKLCIERKCGRLEWNCLDWNQPSINFYKQMGAIPMDEWTIYRVCDDALKKLAMRFDE
;
A
#
# COMPACT_ATOMS: atom_id res chain seq x y z
N MET A 1 14.07 4.83 11.31
CA MET A 1 13.57 5.37 12.60
C MET A 1 12.47 4.46 13.11
N ILE A 2 12.54 4.03 14.37
CA ILE A 2 11.52 3.17 14.98
C ILE A 2 10.40 4.07 15.55
N ILE A 3 9.15 3.67 15.33
CA ILE A 3 7.95 4.34 15.79
C ILE A 3 7.21 3.39 16.73
N ASP A 4 7.16 3.75 18.01
CA ASP A 4 6.40 2.99 18.99
C ASP A 4 4.89 3.16 18.75
N THR A 5 4.13 2.09 18.99
CA THR A 5 2.68 2.08 18.82
C THR A 5 1.96 1.89 20.15
N SER A 6 0.64 2.04 20.15
CA SER A 6 -0.19 1.75 21.33
C SER A 6 -0.27 0.27 21.69
N LEU A 7 0.18 -0.64 20.81
CA LEU A 7 0.18 -2.07 21.06
C LEU A 7 1.58 -2.50 21.53
N GLU A 8 1.66 -3.01 22.75
CA GLU A 8 2.93 -3.43 23.35
C GLU A 8 3.64 -4.47 22.47
N GLY A 9 4.94 -4.26 22.26
CA GLY A 9 5.76 -5.12 21.41
C GLY A 9 5.53 -4.96 19.91
N PHE A 10 4.55 -4.15 19.47
CA PHE A 10 4.34 -3.81 18.06
C PHE A 10 4.92 -2.43 17.73
N LYS A 11 5.81 -2.37 16.76
CA LYS A 11 6.50 -1.16 16.31
C LYS A 11 6.37 -1.00 14.80
N LEU A 12 6.43 0.23 14.33
CA LEU A 12 6.51 0.55 12.91
C LEU A 12 7.89 1.11 12.58
N ARG A 13 8.36 0.89 11.36
CA ARG A 13 9.53 1.58 10.81
C ARG A 13 9.39 1.71 9.30
N PHE A 14 10.01 2.73 8.73
CA PHE A 14 10.21 2.78 7.29
C PHE A 14 11.19 1.67 6.86
N ALA A 15 10.94 1.09 5.70
CA ALA A 15 11.84 0.11 5.10
C ALA A 15 13.17 0.76 4.68
N GLU A 16 14.22 -0.05 4.68
CA GLU A 16 15.56 0.29 4.20
C GLU A 16 15.91 -0.64 3.02
N GLU A 17 16.97 -0.33 2.27
CA GLU A 17 17.40 -1.11 1.09
C GLU A 17 17.56 -2.61 1.37
N LYS A 18 18.01 -2.96 2.58
CA LYS A 18 18.16 -4.36 3.03
C LYS A 18 16.84 -5.13 3.16
N ASP A 19 15.71 -4.44 3.22
CA ASP A 19 14.39 -5.05 3.36
C ASP A 19 13.77 -5.45 2.01
N VAL A 20 14.42 -5.17 0.87
CA VAL A 20 13.90 -5.52 -0.47
C VAL A 20 13.45 -6.98 -0.59
N PRO A 21 14.23 -8.00 -0.16
CA PRO A 21 13.77 -9.39 -0.23
C PRO A 21 12.50 -9.64 0.60
N LEU A 22 12.42 -9.03 1.79
CA LEU A 22 11.27 -9.14 2.69
C LEU A 22 10.03 -8.44 2.08
N ILE A 23 10.21 -7.29 1.44
CA ILE A 23 9.11 -6.58 0.78
C ILE A 23 8.53 -7.46 -0.34
N LEU A 24 9.38 -8.05 -1.18
CA LEU A 24 8.93 -8.95 -2.24
C LEU A 24 8.25 -10.22 -1.70
N GLU A 25 8.74 -10.78 -0.59
CA GLU A 25 8.08 -11.89 0.12
C GLU A 25 6.66 -11.50 0.54
N LEU A 26 6.49 -10.34 1.19
CA LEU A 26 5.20 -9.90 1.69
C LEU A 26 4.21 -9.52 0.58
N ILE A 27 4.70 -8.97 -0.55
CA ILE A 27 3.90 -8.76 -1.76
C ILE A 27 3.37 -10.10 -2.28
N LYS A 28 4.22 -11.12 -2.36
CA LYS A 28 3.81 -12.46 -2.81
C LYS A 28 2.80 -13.11 -1.85
N GLU A 29 2.99 -12.97 -0.54
CA GLU A 29 2.02 -13.46 0.44
C GLU A 29 0.64 -12.77 0.31
N LEU A 30 0.62 -11.45 0.09
CA LEU A 30 -0.63 -10.71 -0.16
C LEU A 30 -1.27 -11.16 -1.48
N ALA A 31 -0.49 -11.26 -2.56
CA ALA A 31 -0.99 -11.68 -3.86
C ALA A 31 -1.55 -13.11 -3.84
N ASP A 32 -0.95 -14.03 -3.08
CA ASP A 32 -1.50 -15.37 -2.85
C ASP A 32 -2.86 -15.31 -2.15
N TYR A 33 -2.99 -14.50 -1.09
CA TYR A 33 -4.27 -14.27 -0.42
C TYR A 33 -5.33 -13.67 -1.36
N GLU A 34 -4.91 -12.81 -2.29
CA GLU A 34 -5.78 -12.16 -3.28
C GLU A 34 -6.04 -13.02 -4.53
N LYS A 35 -5.44 -14.21 -4.62
CA LYS A 35 -5.49 -15.13 -5.77
C LYS A 35 -4.92 -14.53 -7.06
N MET A 36 -3.87 -13.74 -6.91
CA MET A 36 -3.17 -13.01 -7.97
C MET A 36 -1.66 -13.25 -7.94
N LEU A 37 -1.19 -14.35 -7.33
CA LEU A 37 0.24 -14.65 -7.23
C LEU A 37 0.92 -14.73 -8.60
N ASP A 38 0.23 -15.27 -9.62
CA ASP A 38 0.74 -15.39 -10.98
C ASP A 38 0.96 -14.03 -11.68
N GLU A 39 0.35 -12.96 -11.16
CA GLU A 39 0.53 -11.58 -11.66
C GLU A 39 1.80 -10.93 -11.09
N VAL A 40 2.43 -11.51 -10.06
CA VAL A 40 3.65 -10.97 -9.45
C VAL A 40 4.87 -11.33 -10.28
N VAL A 41 5.13 -10.51 -11.30
CA VAL A 41 6.32 -10.62 -12.16
C VAL A 41 7.52 -9.79 -11.66
N ALA A 42 7.33 -8.97 -10.63
CA ALA A 42 8.35 -8.07 -10.09
C ALA A 42 9.55 -8.83 -9.50
N THR A 43 10.76 -8.34 -9.74
CA THR A 43 12.00 -8.84 -9.15
C THR A 43 12.49 -7.97 -7.99
N GLU A 44 13.50 -8.44 -7.25
CA GLU A 44 14.13 -7.62 -6.21
C GLU A 44 14.76 -6.35 -6.78
N GLU A 45 15.31 -6.43 -8.00
CA GLU A 45 15.87 -5.29 -8.73
C GLU A 45 14.80 -4.25 -9.06
N ASP A 46 13.63 -4.66 -9.55
CA ASP A 46 12.52 -3.75 -9.85
C ASP A 46 12.05 -2.99 -8.58
N ILE A 47 11.96 -3.72 -7.47
CA ILE A 47 11.57 -3.17 -6.16
C ILE A 47 12.65 -2.22 -5.64
N TYR A 48 13.93 -2.58 -5.76
CA TYR A 48 15.04 -1.73 -5.35
C TYR A 48 15.06 -0.40 -6.13
N GLU A 49 15.00 -0.48 -7.46
CA GLU A 49 14.99 0.70 -8.34
C GLU A 49 13.81 1.62 -7.99
N SER A 50 12.61 1.05 -7.86
CA SER A 50 11.39 1.82 -7.62
C SER A 50 11.38 2.49 -6.24
N LEU A 51 11.74 1.77 -5.19
CA LEU A 51 11.61 2.25 -3.81
C LEU A 51 12.79 3.10 -3.35
N PHE A 52 14.02 2.77 -3.76
CA PHE A 52 15.23 3.35 -3.17
C PHE A 52 16.01 4.24 -4.13
N GLU A 53 15.99 3.97 -5.44
CA GLU A 53 16.62 4.86 -6.43
C GLU A 53 15.67 5.97 -6.87
N ARG A 54 14.54 5.60 -7.48
CA ARG A 54 13.54 6.56 -8.01
C ARG A 54 12.62 7.11 -6.94
N LYS A 55 12.44 6.38 -5.84
CA LYS A 55 11.63 6.76 -4.67
C LYS A 55 10.19 7.11 -5.05
N VAL A 56 9.57 6.28 -5.90
CA VAL A 56 8.20 6.50 -6.37
C VAL A 56 7.16 6.08 -5.33
N ALA A 57 7.54 5.23 -4.38
CA ALA A 57 6.71 4.76 -3.28
C ALA A 57 7.54 4.62 -1.99
N GLU A 58 6.85 4.52 -0.86
CA GLU A 58 7.42 4.33 0.46
C GLU A 58 6.81 3.09 1.12
N VAL A 59 7.62 2.39 1.91
CA VAL A 59 7.18 1.19 2.63
C VAL A 59 7.33 1.37 4.14
N VAL A 60 6.32 0.95 4.89
CA VAL A 60 6.32 0.88 6.35
C VAL A 60 6.15 -0.57 6.78
N ILE A 61 7.10 -1.08 7.56
CA ILE A 61 7.08 -2.43 8.11
C ILE A 61 6.56 -2.37 9.54
N GLY A 62 5.60 -3.26 9.83
CA GLY A 62 5.12 -3.53 11.18
C GLY A 62 5.85 -4.73 11.78
N GLU A 63 6.54 -4.51 12.89
CA GLU A 63 7.29 -5.54 13.61
C GLU A 63 6.66 -5.84 14.96
N TYR A 64 6.35 -7.12 15.22
CA TYR A 64 5.91 -7.59 16.53
C TYR A 64 7.01 -8.43 17.16
N GLN A 65 7.45 -8.07 18.36
CA GLN A 65 8.57 -8.73 19.05
C GLN A 65 9.83 -8.84 18.16
N ASN A 66 10.15 -7.76 17.44
CA ASN A 66 11.26 -7.65 16.48
C ASN A 66 11.17 -8.59 15.26
N LYS A 67 9.97 -9.11 14.95
CA LYS A 67 9.71 -9.89 13.73
C LYS A 67 8.77 -9.13 12.80
N PRO A 68 9.08 -9.00 11.51
CA PRO A 68 8.14 -8.45 10.53
C PRO A 68 6.86 -9.29 10.46
N VAL A 69 5.72 -8.64 10.65
CA VAL A 69 4.39 -9.29 10.64
C VAL A 69 3.38 -8.58 9.75
N GLY A 70 3.76 -7.45 9.15
CA GLY A 70 2.93 -6.74 8.19
C GLY A 70 3.72 -5.64 7.50
N TYR A 71 3.17 -5.15 6.39
CA TYR A 71 3.70 -3.99 5.69
C TYR A 71 2.60 -3.15 5.09
N ILE A 72 2.98 -1.93 4.75
CA ILE A 72 2.22 -1.02 3.91
C ILE A 72 3.15 -0.53 2.80
N ILE A 73 2.68 -0.50 1.56
CA ILE A 73 3.30 0.29 0.48
C ILE A 73 2.33 1.37 0.02
N PHE A 74 2.84 2.59 -0.15
CA PHE A 74 2.03 3.76 -0.49
C PHE A 74 2.83 4.79 -1.27
N PHE A 75 2.14 5.68 -1.96
CA PHE A 75 2.73 6.78 -2.71
C PHE A 75 1.84 8.03 -2.66
N HIS A 76 2.31 9.15 -3.20
CA HIS A 76 1.50 10.37 -3.25
C HIS A 76 0.70 10.44 -4.56
N ASN A 77 -0.58 10.76 -4.44
CA ASN A 77 -1.41 11.21 -5.55
C ASN A 77 -1.70 12.72 -5.41
N PHE A 78 -2.51 13.27 -6.30
CA PHE A 78 -2.87 14.69 -6.24
C PHE A 78 -4.35 14.92 -6.53
N SER A 79 -5.02 15.65 -5.63
CA SER A 79 -6.39 16.09 -5.85
C SER A 79 -6.40 17.46 -6.47
N THR A 80 -6.82 17.55 -7.74
CA THR A 80 -7.01 18.83 -8.44
C THR A 80 -8.13 19.67 -7.82
N PHE A 81 -9.12 19.03 -7.19
CA PHE A 81 -10.24 19.73 -6.54
C PHE A 81 -9.82 20.35 -5.21
N LEU A 82 -8.93 19.70 -4.46
CA LEU A 82 -8.39 20.24 -3.20
C LEU A 82 -7.15 21.11 -3.41
N GLY A 83 -6.49 21.00 -4.57
CA GLY A 83 -5.19 21.59 -4.83
C GLY A 83 -4.10 21.09 -3.86
N ARG A 84 -4.23 19.83 -3.41
CA ARG A 84 -3.36 19.24 -2.37
C ARG A 84 -2.94 17.82 -2.75
N PRO A 85 -1.75 17.38 -2.32
CA PRO A 85 -1.38 15.97 -2.41
C PRO A 85 -2.35 15.12 -1.58
N GLY A 86 -2.41 13.84 -1.93
CA GLY A 86 -2.99 12.78 -1.10
C GLY A 86 -1.97 11.68 -0.89
N ILE A 87 -2.31 10.70 -0.06
CA ILE A 87 -1.62 9.41 -0.03
C ILE A 87 -2.53 8.37 -0.67
N TYR A 88 -1.97 7.61 -1.59
CA TYR A 88 -2.58 6.42 -2.13
C TYR A 88 -1.93 5.19 -1.50
N LEU A 89 -2.73 4.41 -0.79
CA LEU A 89 -2.35 3.14 -0.20
C LEU A 89 -2.51 2.05 -1.27
N GLU A 90 -1.40 1.46 -1.67
CA GLU A 90 -1.38 0.36 -2.64
C GLU A 90 -1.67 -0.97 -1.92
N ASP A 91 -0.84 -1.33 -0.94
CA ASP A 91 -1.00 -2.58 -0.17
C ASP A 91 -1.04 -2.30 1.33
N LEU A 92 -1.96 -2.97 2.03
CA LEU A 92 -1.94 -3.14 3.49
C LEU A 92 -2.07 -4.62 3.81
N TYR A 93 -1.02 -5.20 4.36
CA TYR A 93 -0.99 -6.61 4.70
C TYR A 93 -0.51 -6.85 6.12
N VAL A 94 -1.15 -7.82 6.78
CA VAL A 94 -0.74 -8.39 8.06
C VAL A 94 -0.81 -9.91 7.92
N LYS A 95 0.26 -10.61 8.31
CA LYS A 95 0.35 -12.07 8.25
C LYS A 95 -0.87 -12.72 8.94
N PRO A 96 -1.49 -13.76 8.36
CA PRO A 96 -2.75 -14.34 8.82
C PRO A 96 -2.81 -14.63 10.34
N GLU A 97 -1.74 -15.19 10.90
CA GLU A 97 -1.59 -15.56 12.31
C GLU A 97 -1.52 -14.34 13.27
N MET A 98 -1.35 -13.14 12.72
CA MET A 98 -1.30 -11.87 13.45
C MET A 98 -2.56 -11.01 13.27
N ARG A 99 -3.52 -11.44 12.44
CA ARG A 99 -4.80 -10.76 12.23
C ARG A 99 -5.66 -10.82 13.49
N GLY A 100 -6.61 -9.88 13.60
CA GLY A 100 -7.49 -9.73 14.77
C GLY A 100 -6.84 -9.11 16.01
N LYS A 101 -5.54 -8.81 15.99
CA LYS A 101 -4.80 -8.19 17.11
C LYS A 101 -4.71 -6.67 17.05
N GLY A 102 -5.45 -6.02 16.14
CA GLY A 102 -5.48 -4.56 15.98
C GLY A 102 -4.33 -3.95 15.16
N MET A 103 -3.38 -4.75 14.67
CA MET A 103 -2.20 -4.26 13.92
C MET A 103 -2.58 -3.51 12.64
N GLY A 104 -3.49 -4.06 11.82
CA GLY A 104 -3.96 -3.38 10.59
C GLY A 104 -4.61 -2.03 10.87
N LYS A 105 -5.35 -1.91 11.98
CA LYS A 105 -5.94 -0.63 12.43
C LYS A 105 -4.85 0.39 12.77
N ILE A 106 -3.82 -0.02 13.52
CA ILE A 106 -2.69 0.84 13.89
C ILE A 106 -1.95 1.31 12.64
N MET A 107 -1.67 0.38 11.72
CA MET A 107 -0.97 0.64 10.46
C MET A 107 -1.74 1.62 9.57
N LEU A 108 -3.04 1.42 9.35
CA LEU A 108 -3.86 2.35 8.58
C LEU A 108 -3.99 3.73 9.26
N SER A 109 -4.13 3.75 10.58
CA SER A 109 -4.18 5.00 11.36
C SER A 109 -2.86 5.77 11.30
N PHE A 110 -1.73 5.07 11.22
CA PHE A 110 -0.42 5.68 11.02
C PHE A 110 -0.34 6.38 9.65
N LEU A 111 -0.86 5.77 8.57
CA LEU A 111 -0.95 6.47 7.28
C LEU A 111 -1.85 7.71 7.34
N ALA A 112 -2.98 7.63 8.03
CA ALA A 112 -3.84 8.80 8.22
C ALA A 112 -3.11 9.93 8.97
N LYS A 113 -2.35 9.60 10.02
CA LYS A 113 -1.48 10.55 10.72
C LYS A 113 -0.44 11.16 9.77
N LEU A 114 0.21 10.33 8.96
CA LEU A 114 1.20 10.76 7.98
C LEU A 114 0.60 11.69 6.92
N CYS A 115 -0.64 11.43 6.47
CA CYS A 115 -1.37 12.34 5.58
C CYS A 115 -1.47 13.74 6.18
N ILE A 116 -1.91 13.84 7.45
CA ILE A 116 -2.06 15.13 8.13
C ILE A 116 -0.71 15.83 8.29
N GLU A 117 0.33 15.11 8.72
CA GLU A 117 1.68 15.65 8.88
C GLU A 117 2.25 16.18 7.55
N ARG A 118 1.94 15.51 6.45
CA ARG A 118 2.35 15.91 5.08
C ARG A 118 1.38 16.87 4.41
N LYS A 119 0.39 17.41 5.13
CA LYS A 119 -0.64 18.34 4.61
C LYS A 119 -1.41 17.76 3.41
N CYS A 120 -1.55 16.44 3.37
CA CYS A 120 -2.34 15.72 2.38
C CYS A 120 -3.84 15.91 2.66
N GLY A 121 -4.64 15.97 1.60
CA GLY A 121 -6.08 16.17 1.69
C GLY A 121 -6.89 14.87 1.84
N ARG A 122 -6.33 13.73 1.41
CA ARG A 122 -7.03 12.44 1.34
C ARG A 122 -6.07 11.26 1.53
N LEU A 123 -6.64 10.15 1.99
CA LEU A 123 -6.06 8.81 1.96
C LEU A 123 -7.02 7.92 1.16
N GLU A 124 -6.53 7.32 0.08
CA GLU A 124 -7.36 6.54 -0.87
C GLU A 124 -6.68 5.19 -1.15
N TRP A 125 -7.47 4.16 -1.45
CA TRP A 125 -7.01 2.82 -1.81
C TRP A 125 -8.09 2.05 -2.56
N ASN A 126 -7.70 0.95 -3.20
CA ASN A 126 -8.64 -0.02 -3.75
C ASN A 126 -8.86 -1.18 -2.78
N CYS A 127 -10.03 -1.80 -2.90
CA CYS A 127 -10.33 -3.06 -2.25
C CYS A 127 -11.04 -3.96 -3.26
N LEU A 128 -10.63 -5.22 -3.35
CA LEU A 128 -11.31 -6.20 -4.20
C LEU A 128 -12.75 -6.39 -3.73
N ASP A 129 -13.71 -6.36 -4.66
CA ASP A 129 -15.15 -6.38 -4.38
C ASP A 129 -15.61 -7.62 -3.60
N TRP A 130 -14.91 -8.74 -3.78
CA TRP A 130 -15.20 -9.99 -3.08
C TRP A 130 -14.67 -10.02 -1.64
N ASN A 131 -13.74 -9.11 -1.29
CA ASN A 131 -13.03 -9.13 0.00
C ASN A 131 -13.85 -8.44 1.10
N GLN A 132 -15.02 -9.02 1.39
CA GLN A 132 -15.96 -8.51 2.40
C GLN A 132 -15.32 -8.24 3.79
N PRO A 133 -14.38 -9.07 4.29
CA PRO A 133 -13.66 -8.76 5.53
C PRO A 133 -12.92 -7.41 5.47
N SER A 134 -12.18 -7.14 4.40
CA SER A 134 -11.48 -5.86 4.21
C SER A 134 -12.45 -4.71 4.02
N ILE A 135 -13.52 -4.88 3.22
CA ILE A 135 -14.56 -3.86 3.02
C ILE A 135 -15.17 -3.44 4.37
N ASN A 136 -15.51 -4.40 5.22
CA ASN A 136 -16.07 -4.13 6.55
C ASN A 136 -15.07 -3.41 7.45
N PHE A 137 -13.81 -3.84 7.44
CA PHE A 137 -12.72 -3.18 8.15
C PHE A 137 -12.56 -1.71 7.71
N TYR A 138 -12.51 -1.44 6.41
CA TYR A 138 -12.36 -0.08 5.89
C TYR A 138 -13.54 0.84 6.25
N LYS A 139 -14.78 0.34 6.16
CA LYS A 139 -15.98 1.08 6.60
C LYS A 139 -15.93 1.42 8.09
N GLN A 140 -15.47 0.50 8.94
CA GLN A 140 -15.28 0.77 10.38
C GLN A 140 -14.22 1.83 10.66
N MET A 141 -13.26 2.00 9.75
CA MET A 141 -12.22 3.04 9.82
C MET A 141 -12.67 4.39 9.26
N GLY A 142 -13.93 4.50 8.81
CA GLY A 142 -14.51 5.74 8.28
C GLY A 142 -14.35 5.92 6.77
N ALA A 143 -13.89 4.89 6.04
CA ALA A 143 -13.82 4.94 4.58
C ALA A 143 -15.22 4.85 3.96
N ILE A 144 -15.42 5.60 2.87
CA ILE A 144 -16.64 5.60 2.06
C ILE A 144 -16.22 5.15 0.65
N PRO A 145 -16.94 4.20 0.02
CA PRO A 145 -16.61 3.77 -1.33
C PRO A 145 -16.96 4.87 -2.35
N MET A 146 -16.14 5.01 -3.38
CA MET A 146 -16.36 5.96 -4.49
C MET A 146 -17.11 5.27 -5.63
N ASP A 147 -18.36 4.87 -5.39
CA ASP A 147 -19.13 3.99 -6.30
C ASP A 147 -19.41 4.59 -7.69
N GLU A 148 -19.32 5.91 -7.84
CA GLU A 148 -19.51 6.61 -9.12
C GLU A 148 -18.24 6.61 -9.99
N TRP A 149 -17.11 6.10 -9.48
CA TRP A 149 -15.80 6.18 -10.11
C TRP A 149 -15.33 4.78 -10.48
N THR A 150 -14.92 4.60 -11.73
CA THR A 150 -14.39 3.32 -12.23
C THR A 150 -12.95 3.49 -12.69
N ILE A 151 -12.09 2.55 -12.30
CA ILE A 151 -10.70 2.53 -12.76
C ILE A 151 -10.65 2.01 -14.19
N TYR A 152 -10.14 2.84 -15.09
CA TYR A 152 -9.74 2.42 -16.42
C TYR A 152 -8.22 2.24 -16.44
N ARG A 153 -7.76 1.09 -16.94
CA ARG A 153 -6.34 0.75 -17.03
C ARG A 153 -5.98 0.45 -18.49
N VAL A 154 -4.85 1.00 -18.93
CA VAL A 154 -4.19 0.64 -20.20
C VAL A 154 -2.80 0.15 -19.84
N CYS A 155 -2.49 -1.11 -20.14
CA CYS A 155 -1.21 -1.75 -19.81
C CYS A 155 -0.63 -2.47 -21.03
N ASP A 156 0.61 -2.95 -20.88
CA ASP A 156 1.32 -3.80 -21.85
C ASP A 156 1.29 -3.26 -23.28
N ASP A 157 0.93 -4.09 -24.25
CA ASP A 157 0.90 -3.70 -25.66
C ASP A 157 -0.17 -2.67 -25.98
N ALA A 158 -1.26 -2.59 -25.21
CA ALA A 158 -2.26 -1.55 -25.38
C ALA A 158 -1.69 -0.17 -25.02
N LEU A 159 -0.83 -0.10 -23.99
CA LEU A 159 -0.16 1.13 -23.60
C LEU A 159 0.83 1.59 -24.68
N LYS A 160 1.63 0.66 -25.23
CA LYS A 160 2.55 0.95 -26.35
C LYS A 160 1.79 1.48 -27.58
N LYS A 161 0.66 0.84 -27.92
CA LYS A 161 -0.20 1.29 -29.04
C LYS A 161 -0.81 2.66 -28.80
N LEU A 162 -1.24 2.95 -27.58
CA LEU A 162 -1.77 4.27 -27.23
C LEU A 162 -0.69 5.35 -27.36
N ALA A 163 0.55 5.05 -26.95
CA ALA A 163 1.67 5.97 -27.09
C ALA A 163 1.97 6.35 -28.54
N MET A 164 1.90 5.39 -29.48
CA MET A 164 2.13 5.64 -30.91
C MET A 164 1.13 6.64 -31.52
N ARG A 165 -0.07 6.77 -30.94
CA ARG A 165 -1.08 7.75 -31.41
C ARG A 165 -0.69 9.20 -31.15
N PHE A 166 0.33 9.47 -30.34
CA PHE A 166 0.83 10.83 -30.14
C PHE A 166 1.55 11.37 -31.39
N ASP A 167 2.18 10.48 -32.15
CA ASP A 167 2.94 10.82 -33.36
C ASP A 167 2.10 10.70 -34.65
N GLU A 168 0.80 10.34 -34.55
CA GLU A 168 -0.17 10.28 -35.67
C GLU A 168 -0.69 11.67 -36.06
#